data_AF-A0A925WMT7-F1
#
_entry.id   AF-A0A925WMT7-F1
#
_cell.length_a   1.000
_cell.length_b   1.000
_cell.length_c   1.000
_cell.angle_alpha   90.00
_cell.angle_beta   90.00
_cell.angle_gamma   90.00
#
_symmetry.space_group_name_H-M   'P 1'
#
loop_
_entity.id
_entity.type
_entity.pdbx_description
1 polymer ?
#
loop_
_entity_poly.entity_id
_entity_poly.type
_entity_poly.pdbx_seq_one_letter_code
_entity_poly.pdbx_strand_id
1 'polypeptide(L)'
;MTHSKLILNGVEFTLLDIQTFRQQHGLPHPFGVGLFEPKDSTGLAHLDQAGSSAALHALPAAVLNAIPAQVKLTDVMPLMTDLGVTFRLTLDQVNAAIGLRPSELDYAVAGFEDVCQAMGYALMRAHALKQPPPSFDAVYAAWLAGSTRLSQTVHPYHHHNEDWQVQILNNAYGRCGLMVKTVNNVACLHDAVYACP
;
A
#
# COMPACT_ATOMS: atom_id res chain seq x y z
N MET A 1 1.12 20.02 2.51
CA MET A 1 1.15 18.64 3.01
C MET A 1 -0.16 18.00 2.61
N THR A 2 -0.13 17.06 1.67
CA THR A 2 -1.33 16.34 1.23
C THR A 2 -1.69 15.34 2.32
N HIS A 3 -2.79 15.55 3.03
CA HIS A 3 -3.28 14.59 4.02
C HIS A 3 -3.68 13.31 3.29
N SER A 4 -2.95 12.22 3.50
CA SER A 4 -3.34 10.91 2.99
C SER A 4 -4.66 10.49 3.65
N LYS A 5 -5.56 9.92 2.85
CA LYS A 5 -6.87 9.45 3.29
C LYS A 5 -6.91 7.92 3.22
N LEU A 6 -7.70 7.30 4.08
CA LEU A 6 -8.02 5.87 4.01
C LEU A 6 -9.52 5.68 4.13
N ILE A 7 -9.99 4.50 3.72
CA ILE A 7 -11.40 4.10 3.88
C ILE A 7 -11.45 2.88 4.79
N LEU A 8 -12.20 2.96 5.88
CA LEU A 8 -12.50 1.83 6.77
C LEU A 8 -14.00 1.67 6.88
N ASN A 9 -14.51 0.49 6.54
CA ASN A 9 -15.96 0.18 6.57
C ASN A 9 -16.80 1.23 5.82
N GLY A 10 -16.30 1.75 4.70
CA GLY A 10 -16.96 2.78 3.90
C GLY A 10 -16.87 4.21 4.45
N VAL A 11 -16.18 4.42 5.58
CA VAL A 11 -15.96 5.74 6.18
C VAL A 11 -14.55 6.23 5.85
N GLU A 12 -14.45 7.47 5.37
CA GLU A 12 -13.18 8.11 5.09
C GLU A 12 -12.54 8.66 6.38
N PHE A 13 -11.25 8.36 6.59
CA PHE A 13 -10.46 8.92 7.66
C PHE A 13 -9.23 9.65 7.10
N THR A 14 -8.88 10.76 7.74
CA THR A 14 -7.60 11.43 7.52
C THR A 14 -6.51 10.72 8.32
N LEU A 15 -5.39 10.38 7.67
CA LEU A 15 -4.21 9.92 8.39
C LEU A 15 -3.43 11.12 8.95
N LEU A 16 -3.17 11.06 10.25
CA LEU A 16 -2.26 11.96 10.94
C LEU A 16 -0.84 11.38 10.89
N ASP A 17 0.14 12.25 10.77
CA ASP A 17 1.54 11.85 10.95
C ASP A 17 1.78 11.38 12.39
N ILE A 18 2.38 10.20 12.55
CA ILE A 18 2.58 9.60 13.88
C ILE A 18 3.51 10.43 14.76
N GLN A 19 4.47 11.16 14.20
CA GLN A 19 5.38 12.01 14.97
C GLN A 19 4.62 13.20 15.57
N THR A 20 3.75 13.81 14.77
CA THR A 20 2.85 14.89 15.20
C THR A 20 1.93 14.41 16.33
N PHE A 21 1.31 13.23 16.19
CA PHE A 21 0.46 12.66 17.23
C PHE A 21 1.24 12.37 18.52
N ARG A 22 2.46 11.83 18.42
CA ARG A 22 3.33 11.58 19.58
C ARG A 22 3.65 12.87 20.34
N GLN A 23 4.01 13.93 19.63
CA GLN A 23 4.32 15.22 20.24
C GLN A 23 3.10 15.82 20.96
N GLN A 24 1.93 15.79 20.32
CA GLN A 24 0.69 16.33 20.88
C GLN A 24 0.25 15.63 22.18
N HIS A 25 0.52 14.32 22.28
CA HIS A 25 0.08 13.50 23.42
C HIS A 25 1.20 13.15 24.39
N GLY A 26 2.44 13.62 24.19
CA GLY A 26 3.59 13.29 25.03
C GLY A 26 3.95 11.80 25.00
N LEU A 27 3.77 11.13 23.86
CA LEU A 27 4.05 9.70 23.70
C LEU A 27 5.54 9.46 23.42
N PRO A 28 6.10 8.34 23.88
CA PRO A 28 7.51 8.05 23.67
C PRO A 28 7.77 7.72 22.20
N HIS A 29 9.01 7.93 21.75
CA HIS A 29 9.41 7.64 20.35
C HIS A 29 9.03 6.22 19.89
N PRO A 30 9.12 5.15 20.71
CA PRO A 30 8.73 3.82 20.26
C PRO A 30 7.24 3.63 19.97
N PHE A 31 6.34 4.55 20.35
CA PHE A 31 4.90 4.41 20.14
C PHE A 31 4.55 4.35 18.65
N GLY A 32 4.50 3.16 18.07
CA GLY A 32 4.29 2.93 16.64
C GLY A 32 3.91 1.49 16.38
N VAL A 33 3.76 1.12 15.11
CA VAL A 33 3.39 -0.25 14.73
C VAL A 33 4.31 -1.28 15.38
N GLY A 34 5.61 -1.00 15.42
CA GLY A 34 6.61 -1.91 16.00
C GLY A 34 6.49 -2.16 17.51
N LEU A 35 5.86 -1.25 18.27
CA LEU A 35 5.61 -1.46 19.71
C LEU A 35 4.54 -2.52 19.95
N PHE A 36 3.52 -2.56 19.09
CA PHE A 36 2.34 -3.42 19.26
C PHE A 36 2.46 -4.73 18.50
N GLU A 37 3.02 -4.68 17.29
CA GLU A 37 3.29 -5.84 16.45
C GLU A 37 4.72 -5.73 15.90
N PRO A 38 5.75 -6.08 16.69
CA PRO A 38 7.13 -6.08 16.22
C PRO A 38 7.27 -7.01 15.01
N LYS A 39 8.00 -6.56 13.98
CA LYS A 39 8.29 -7.39 12.81
C LYS A 39 9.42 -8.35 13.18
N ASP A 40 9.15 -9.65 13.12
CA ASP A 40 10.23 -10.63 13.04
C ASP A 40 10.87 -10.52 11.65
N SER A 41 12.13 -10.09 11.62
CA SER A 41 12.91 -9.93 10.40
C SER A 41 13.80 -11.14 10.10
N THR A 42 13.72 -12.20 10.91
CA THR A 42 14.52 -13.41 10.73
C THR A 42 14.18 -14.08 9.40
N GLY A 43 15.14 -14.12 8.47
CA GLY A 43 15.00 -14.79 7.17
C GLY A 43 14.26 -14.00 6.10
N LEU A 44 14.07 -12.67 6.26
CA LEU A 44 13.53 -11.81 5.20
C LEU A 44 14.58 -11.47 4.13
N ALA A 45 14.13 -11.28 2.90
CA ALA A 45 14.94 -10.77 1.81
C ALA A 45 15.49 -9.37 2.18
N HIS A 46 16.82 -9.20 2.10
CA HIS A 46 17.47 -7.91 2.31
C HIS A 46 17.34 -7.06 1.04
N LEU A 47 16.21 -6.35 0.92
CA LEU A 47 15.99 -5.39 -0.16
C LEU A 47 17.05 -4.27 -0.17
N ASP A 48 17.77 -4.06 0.93
CA ASP A 48 18.88 -3.12 1.05
C ASP A 48 20.03 -3.42 0.07
N GLN A 49 20.18 -4.67 -0.38
CA GLN A 49 21.12 -5.03 -1.46
C GLN A 49 20.46 -5.03 -2.85
N ALA A 50 19.14 -5.19 -2.92
CA ALA A 50 18.39 -5.21 -4.17
C ALA A 50 18.13 -3.81 -4.73
N GLY A 51 18.00 -2.78 -3.88
CA GLY A 51 17.70 -1.38 -4.24
C GLY A 51 18.68 -0.70 -5.20
N SER A 52 19.87 -1.29 -5.40
CA SER A 52 20.88 -0.83 -6.36
C SER A 52 21.14 -1.83 -7.49
N SER A 53 20.33 -2.88 -7.61
CA SER A 53 20.50 -3.89 -8.65
C SER A 53 19.79 -3.45 -9.95
N ALA A 54 20.46 -3.61 -11.08
CA ALA A 54 19.85 -3.44 -12.41
C ALA A 54 18.56 -4.28 -12.58
N ALA A 55 18.44 -5.37 -11.81
CA ALA A 55 17.27 -6.23 -11.70
C ALA A 55 15.99 -5.47 -11.29
N LEU A 56 16.04 -4.58 -10.29
CA LEU A 56 14.86 -3.80 -9.89
C LEU A 56 14.48 -2.72 -10.91
N HIS A 57 15.42 -2.22 -11.72
CA HIS A 57 15.13 -1.28 -12.79
C HIS A 57 14.57 -1.94 -14.06
N ALA A 58 14.88 -3.22 -14.28
CA ALA A 58 14.37 -3.98 -15.42
C ALA A 58 12.84 -4.15 -15.37
N LEU A 59 12.28 -4.26 -14.17
CA LEU A 59 10.86 -4.52 -13.96
C LEU A 59 9.94 -3.36 -14.42
N PRO A 60 10.13 -2.10 -13.97
CA PRO A 60 9.37 -0.97 -14.51
C PRO A 60 9.58 -0.79 -16.02
N ALA A 61 10.81 -0.97 -16.51
CA ALA A 61 11.11 -0.81 -17.93
C ALA A 61 10.37 -1.84 -18.80
N ALA A 62 10.34 -3.11 -18.41
CA ALA A 62 9.64 -4.17 -19.13
C ALA A 62 8.14 -3.90 -19.22
N VAL A 63 7.52 -3.50 -18.10
CA VAL A 63 6.09 -3.15 -18.05
C VAL A 63 5.79 -1.94 -18.92
N LEU A 64 6.58 -0.87 -18.81
CA LEU A 64 6.37 0.34 -19.62
C LEU A 64 6.54 0.08 -21.11
N ASN A 65 7.51 -0.74 -21.51
CA ASN A 65 7.73 -1.12 -22.90
C ASN A 65 6.63 -2.01 -23.47
N ALA A 66 5.88 -2.73 -22.61
CA ALA A 66 4.74 -3.53 -23.02
C ALA A 66 3.47 -2.68 -23.29
N ILE A 67 3.46 -1.40 -22.89
CA ILE A 67 2.33 -0.51 -23.14
C ILE A 67 2.45 0.06 -24.56
N PRO A 68 1.48 -0.21 -25.46
CA PRO A 68 1.52 0.36 -26.80
C PRO A 68 1.25 1.86 -26.75
N ALA A 69 1.80 2.61 -27.70
CA ALA A 69 1.64 4.07 -27.79
C ALA A 69 0.17 4.51 -27.94
N GLN A 70 -0.70 3.63 -28.44
CA GLN A 70 -2.14 3.84 -28.54
C GLN A 70 -2.87 2.57 -28.12
N VAL A 71 -3.86 2.73 -27.24
CA VAL A 71 -4.71 1.65 -26.74
C VAL A 71 -6.15 1.95 -27.15
N LYS A 72 -6.79 1.04 -27.87
CA LYS A 72 -8.23 1.14 -28.13
C LYS A 72 -8.99 0.71 -26.88
N LEU A 73 -10.19 1.27 -26.69
CA LEU A 73 -11.01 0.93 -25.52
C LEU A 73 -11.30 -0.58 -25.40
N THR A 74 -11.51 -1.26 -26.52
CA THR A 74 -11.75 -2.72 -26.56
C THR A 74 -10.58 -3.54 -26.05
N ASP A 75 -9.38 -2.96 -26.09
CA ASP A 75 -8.13 -3.65 -25.80
C ASP A 75 -7.61 -3.31 -24.39
N VAL A 76 -8.31 -2.44 -23.64
CA VAL A 76 -7.89 -2.00 -22.30
C VAL A 76 -7.82 -3.16 -21.31
N MET A 77 -8.89 -3.94 -21.16
CA MET A 77 -8.89 -5.06 -20.20
C MET A 77 -7.93 -6.19 -20.59
N PRO A 78 -7.85 -6.60 -21.88
CA PRO A 78 -6.78 -7.49 -22.35
C PRO A 78 -5.38 -6.96 -22.00
N LEU A 79 -5.09 -5.69 -22.27
CA LEU A 79 -3.80 -5.08 -21.94
C LEU A 79 -3.49 -5.14 -20.44
N MET A 80 -4.46 -4.86 -19.55
CA MET A 80 -4.24 -4.96 -18.11
C MET A 80 -3.86 -6.38 -17.67
N THR A 81 -4.41 -7.40 -18.34
CA THR A 81 -4.07 -8.81 -18.08
C THR A 81 -2.65 -9.11 -18.57
N ASP A 82 -2.30 -8.66 -19.79
CA ASP A 82 -0.97 -8.86 -20.37
C ASP A 82 0.12 -8.16 -19.56
N LEU A 83 -0.17 -7.00 -18.97
CA LEU A 83 0.76 -6.31 -18.08
C LEU A 83 1.02 -7.12 -16.80
N GLY A 84 -0.01 -7.73 -16.20
CA GLY A 84 0.12 -8.62 -15.04
C GLY A 84 1.04 -9.81 -15.34
N VAL A 85 0.82 -10.47 -16.49
CA VAL A 85 1.68 -11.56 -16.97
C VAL A 85 3.12 -11.08 -17.20
N THR A 86 3.29 -9.93 -17.85
CA THR A 86 4.62 -9.34 -18.10
C THR A 86 5.35 -9.05 -16.79
N PHE A 87 4.65 -8.48 -15.80
CA PHE A 87 5.18 -8.21 -14.48
C PHE A 87 5.62 -9.50 -13.79
N ARG A 88 4.76 -10.54 -13.78
CA ARG A 88 5.09 -11.86 -13.20
C ARG A 88 6.34 -12.46 -13.83
N LEU A 89 6.37 -12.57 -15.15
CA LEU A 89 7.49 -13.19 -15.87
C LEU A 89 8.79 -12.44 -15.63
N THR A 90 8.75 -11.11 -15.63
CA THR A 90 9.93 -10.28 -15.38
C THR A 90 10.38 -10.43 -13.93
N LEU A 91 9.45 -10.39 -12.97
CA LEU A 91 9.74 -10.54 -11.54
C LEU A 91 10.38 -11.91 -11.26
N ASP A 92 9.86 -13.00 -11.82
CA ASP A 92 10.43 -14.34 -11.68
C ASP A 92 11.87 -14.40 -12.23
N GLN A 93 12.15 -13.75 -13.37
CA GLN A 93 13.50 -13.70 -13.96
C GLN A 93 14.50 -12.95 -13.07
N VAL A 94 14.07 -11.84 -12.46
CA VAL A 94 14.94 -11.02 -11.61
C VAL A 94 14.97 -11.50 -10.15
N ASN A 95 14.07 -12.40 -9.74
CA ASN A 95 13.93 -12.78 -8.34
C ASN A 95 15.18 -13.47 -7.77
N ALA A 96 15.98 -14.14 -8.61
CA ALA A 96 17.26 -14.70 -8.16
C ALA A 96 18.20 -13.62 -7.57
N ALA A 97 18.08 -12.36 -8.01
CA ALA A 97 18.84 -11.22 -7.49
C ALA A 97 18.14 -10.49 -6.32
N ILE A 98 16.81 -10.58 -6.21
CA ILE A 98 16.02 -9.91 -5.18
C ILE A 98 15.86 -10.79 -3.92
N GLY A 99 15.66 -12.09 -4.12
CA GLY A 99 15.53 -13.09 -3.06
C GLY A 99 14.14 -13.15 -2.41
N LEU A 100 13.07 -12.79 -3.11
CA LEU A 100 11.70 -12.92 -2.59
C LEU A 100 11.31 -14.39 -2.46
N ARG A 101 10.57 -14.71 -1.39
CA ARG A 101 9.94 -16.02 -1.22
C ARG A 101 8.77 -16.17 -2.21
N PRO A 102 8.35 -17.40 -2.56
CA PRO A 102 7.21 -17.61 -3.47
C PRO A 102 5.95 -16.85 -3.06
N SER A 103 5.62 -16.84 -1.76
CA SER A 103 4.47 -16.11 -1.25
C SER A 103 4.59 -14.59 -1.40
N GLU A 104 5.80 -14.04 -1.41
CA GLU A 104 6.04 -12.61 -1.59
C GLU A 104 5.96 -12.21 -3.06
N LEU A 105 6.39 -13.10 -3.97
CA LEU A 105 6.17 -12.95 -5.41
C LEU A 105 4.69 -12.93 -5.75
N ASP A 106 3.94 -13.93 -5.26
CA ASP A 106 2.50 -14.03 -5.50
C ASP A 106 1.76 -12.80 -4.96
N TYR A 107 2.17 -12.31 -3.79
CA TYR A 107 1.60 -11.10 -3.20
C TYR A 107 1.88 -9.85 -4.03
N ALA A 108 3.12 -9.66 -4.52
CA ALA A 108 3.48 -8.52 -5.34
C ALA A 108 2.73 -8.51 -6.68
N VAL A 109 2.61 -9.69 -7.32
CA VAL A 109 1.90 -9.86 -8.59
C VAL A 109 0.41 -9.59 -8.42
N ALA A 110 -0.22 -10.15 -7.40
CA ALA A 110 -1.64 -9.91 -7.12
C ALA A 110 -1.92 -8.41 -6.89
N GLY A 111 -1.08 -7.72 -6.11
CA GLY A 111 -1.22 -6.27 -5.89
C GLY A 111 -1.09 -5.45 -7.18
N PHE A 112 -0.16 -5.83 -8.06
CA PHE A 112 -0.01 -5.16 -9.37
C PHE A 112 -1.21 -5.41 -10.29
N GLU A 113 -1.68 -6.65 -10.37
CA GLU A 113 -2.87 -7.02 -11.15
C GLU A 113 -4.13 -6.28 -10.69
N ASP A 114 -4.34 -6.16 -9.37
CA ASP A 114 -5.46 -5.40 -8.80
C ASP A 114 -5.42 -3.91 -9.20
N VAL A 115 -4.24 -3.28 -9.20
CA VAL A 115 -4.07 -1.89 -9.63
C VAL A 115 -4.33 -1.74 -11.12
N CYS A 116 -3.81 -2.66 -11.95
CA CYS A 116 -4.09 -2.68 -13.39
C CYS A 116 -5.59 -2.79 -13.68
N GLN A 117 -6.28 -3.70 -12.99
CA GLN A 117 -7.74 -3.83 -13.11
C GLN A 117 -8.46 -2.54 -12.68
N ALA A 118 -8.07 -1.95 -11.54
CA ALA A 118 -8.64 -0.69 -11.08
C ALA A 118 -8.48 0.43 -12.13
N MET A 119 -7.31 0.52 -12.76
CA MET A 119 -7.04 1.47 -13.84
C MET A 119 -7.87 1.18 -15.09
N GLY A 120 -7.94 -0.08 -15.53
CA GLY A 120 -8.76 -0.48 -16.67
C GLY A 120 -10.24 -0.10 -16.48
N TYR A 121 -10.82 -0.41 -15.32
CA TYR A 121 -12.19 -0.01 -14.99
C TYR A 121 -12.37 1.50 -14.91
N ALA A 122 -11.40 2.24 -14.37
CA ALA A 122 -11.47 3.68 -14.27
C ALA A 122 -11.47 4.35 -15.66
N LEU A 123 -10.62 3.87 -16.58
CA LEU A 123 -10.57 4.33 -17.97
C LEU A 123 -11.89 4.04 -18.72
N MET A 124 -12.41 2.81 -18.59
CA MET A 124 -13.69 2.45 -19.22
C MET A 124 -14.84 3.30 -18.68
N ARG A 125 -14.88 3.55 -17.38
CA ARG A 125 -15.89 4.40 -16.74
C ARG A 125 -15.81 5.85 -17.22
N ALA A 126 -14.61 6.42 -17.25
CA ALA A 126 -14.40 7.78 -17.76
C ALA A 126 -14.88 7.91 -19.20
N HIS A 127 -14.57 6.92 -20.05
CA HIS A 127 -15.07 6.88 -21.42
C HIS A 127 -16.60 6.82 -21.49
N ALA A 128 -17.23 5.90 -20.75
CA ALA A 128 -18.69 5.75 -20.75
C ALA A 128 -19.41 7.02 -20.25
N LEU A 129 -18.82 7.73 -19.29
CA LEU A 129 -19.35 8.98 -18.73
C LEU A 129 -18.92 10.23 -19.50
N LYS A 130 -18.17 10.10 -20.60
CA LYS A 130 -17.59 11.22 -21.37
C LYS A 130 -16.77 12.19 -20.51
N GLN A 131 -16.06 11.65 -19.52
CA GLN A 131 -15.18 12.37 -18.62
C GLN A 131 -13.72 12.21 -19.06
N PRO A 132 -12.84 13.15 -18.68
CA PRO A 132 -11.41 12.97 -18.88
C PRO A 132 -10.92 11.69 -18.15
N PRO A 133 -9.97 10.94 -18.73
CA PRO A 133 -9.39 9.78 -18.07
C PRO A 133 -8.69 10.22 -16.77
N PRO A 134 -8.83 9.47 -15.67
CA PRO A 134 -8.14 9.79 -14.42
C PRO A 134 -6.63 9.56 -14.57
N SER A 135 -5.84 10.28 -13.77
CA SER A 135 -4.42 9.98 -13.63
C SER A 135 -4.23 8.64 -12.91
N PHE A 136 -3.10 7.99 -13.18
CA PHE A 136 -2.70 6.79 -12.43
C PHE A 136 -2.65 7.07 -10.93
N ASP A 137 -2.02 8.18 -10.51
CA ASP A 137 -1.91 8.55 -9.09
C ASP A 137 -3.26 8.64 -8.39
N ALA A 138 -4.29 9.16 -9.05
CA ALA A 138 -5.63 9.26 -8.48
C ALA A 138 -6.26 7.88 -8.30
N VAL A 139 -6.11 7.00 -9.29
CA VAL A 139 -6.64 5.62 -9.22
C VAL A 139 -5.88 4.81 -8.17
N TYR A 140 -4.56 4.89 -8.16
CA TYR A 140 -3.71 4.19 -7.21
C TYR A 140 -3.99 4.63 -5.77
N ALA A 141 -4.10 5.95 -5.52
CA ALA A 141 -4.44 6.46 -4.19
C ALA A 141 -5.82 5.96 -3.73
N ALA A 142 -6.82 5.95 -4.62
CA ALA A 142 -8.16 5.46 -4.30
C ALA A 142 -8.19 3.94 -4.04
N TRP A 143 -7.50 3.15 -4.86
CA TRP A 143 -7.36 1.70 -4.68
C TRP A 143 -6.65 1.38 -3.36
N LEU A 144 -5.52 2.04 -3.10
CA LEU A 144 -4.75 1.82 -1.88
C LEU A 144 -5.56 2.18 -0.64
N ALA A 145 -6.26 3.32 -0.66
CA ALA A 145 -7.17 3.72 0.40
C ALA A 145 -8.28 2.67 0.63
N GLY A 146 -8.88 2.15 -0.45
CA GLY A 146 -9.92 1.12 -0.40
C GLY A 146 -9.44 -0.26 0.04
N SER A 147 -8.13 -0.54 -0.08
CA SER A 147 -7.52 -1.79 0.42
C SER A 147 -7.28 -1.78 1.93
N THR A 148 -7.56 -0.67 2.62
CA THR A 148 -7.22 -0.50 4.03
C THR A 148 -8.13 -1.35 4.91
N ARG A 149 -7.54 -2.07 5.86
CA ARG A 149 -8.23 -2.85 6.90
C ARG A 149 -7.58 -2.67 8.26
N LEU A 150 -8.39 -2.87 9.29
CA LEU A 150 -7.93 -2.94 10.67
C LEU A 150 -7.57 -4.37 11.05
N SER A 151 -6.49 -4.54 11.81
CA SER A 151 -6.21 -5.78 12.52
C SER A 151 -7.35 -6.10 13.48
N GLN A 152 -7.70 -7.38 13.62
CA GLN A 152 -8.70 -7.83 14.58
C GLN A 152 -8.18 -7.73 16.03
N THR A 153 -6.85 -7.76 16.20
CA THR A 153 -6.21 -7.64 17.51
C THR A 153 -6.33 -6.21 18.03
N VAL A 154 -6.87 -6.08 19.24
CA VAL A 154 -6.93 -4.81 19.98
C VAL A 154 -5.88 -4.85 21.08
N HIS A 155 -4.93 -3.92 21.03
CA HIS A 155 -3.88 -3.77 22.02
C HIS A 155 -4.30 -2.68 23.04
N PRO A 156 -4.47 -3.03 24.33
CA PRO A 156 -4.65 -2.02 25.35
C PRO A 156 -3.35 -1.24 25.56
N TYR A 157 -3.45 0.07 25.71
CA TYR A 157 -2.32 0.95 26.01
C TYR A 157 -2.71 1.96 27.07
N HIS A 158 -2.02 1.94 28.21
CA HIS A 158 -2.31 2.84 29.32
C HIS A 158 -1.41 4.08 29.26
N HIS A 159 -2.00 5.27 29.20
CA HIS A 159 -1.28 6.54 29.10
C HIS A 159 -1.96 7.63 29.92
N HIS A 160 -1.23 8.27 30.84
CA HIS A 160 -1.73 9.35 31.70
C HIS A 160 -3.09 9.05 32.38
N ASN A 161 -3.23 7.86 32.96
CA ASN A 161 -4.46 7.36 33.61
C ASN A 161 -5.66 7.15 32.66
N GLU A 162 -5.44 7.13 31.34
CA GLU A 162 -6.45 6.75 30.36
C GLU A 162 -6.09 5.40 29.70
N ASP A 163 -7.12 4.60 29.44
CA ASP A 163 -7.00 3.37 28.68
C ASP A 163 -7.32 3.64 27.21
N TRP A 164 -6.34 3.40 26.36
CA TRP A 164 -6.47 3.50 24.92
C TRP A 164 -6.54 2.11 24.29
N GLN A 165 -7.23 2.03 23.16
CA GLN A 165 -7.29 0.84 22.32
C GLN A 165 -6.52 1.13 21.04
N VAL A 166 -5.50 0.33 20.75
CA VAL A 166 -4.68 0.45 19.56
C VAL A 166 -4.89 -0.76 18.66
N GLN A 167 -5.16 -0.51 17.38
CA GLN A 167 -5.24 -1.54 16.34
C GLN A 167 -4.30 -1.18 15.19
N ILE A 168 -3.73 -2.19 14.54
CA ILE A 168 -2.86 -1.95 13.38
C ILE A 168 -3.69 -1.68 12.13
N LEU A 169 -3.34 -0.63 11.40
CA LEU A 169 -3.83 -0.37 10.04
C LEU A 169 -2.96 -1.14 9.05
N ASN A 170 -3.61 -1.85 8.12
CA ASN A 170 -2.97 -2.53 7.02
C ASN A 170 -3.57 -2.07 5.70
N ASN A 171 -2.76 -1.92 4.66
CA ASN A 171 -3.18 -1.71 3.27
C ASN A 171 -2.66 -2.85 2.38
N ALA A 172 -2.89 -2.78 1.08
CA ALA A 172 -2.44 -3.78 0.11
C ALA A 172 -0.94 -4.14 0.16
N TYR A 173 -0.10 -3.41 0.90
CA TYR A 173 1.32 -3.72 1.08
C TYR A 173 1.72 -4.12 2.50
N GLY A 174 0.73 -4.27 3.40
CA GLY A 174 0.94 -4.70 4.79
C GLY A 174 0.64 -3.59 5.79
N ARG A 175 1.32 -3.63 6.93
CA ARG A 175 1.14 -2.67 8.02
C ARG A 175 1.52 -1.28 7.53
N CYS A 176 0.72 -0.27 7.83
CA CYS A 176 0.98 1.11 7.39
C CYS A 176 0.73 2.16 8.48
N GLY A 177 0.21 1.75 9.64
CA GLY A 177 -0.19 2.71 10.66
C GLY A 177 -0.95 2.12 11.84
N LEU A 178 -1.58 3.01 12.61
CA LEU A 178 -2.35 2.68 13.81
C LEU A 178 -3.72 3.34 13.76
N MET A 179 -4.74 2.67 14.28
CA MET A 179 -5.94 3.33 14.77
C MET A 179 -5.88 3.36 16.29
N VAL A 180 -5.92 4.56 16.86
CA VAL A 180 -5.94 4.79 18.30
C VAL A 180 -7.31 5.29 18.69
N LYS A 181 -8.00 4.53 19.53
CA LYS A 181 -9.28 4.90 20.11
C LYS A 181 -9.08 5.23 21.58
N THR A 182 -9.43 6.46 21.95
CA THR A 182 -9.55 6.91 23.33
C THR A 182 -11.03 6.97 23.72
N VAL A 183 -11.33 7.41 24.94
CA VAL A 183 -12.72 7.62 25.39
C VAL A 183 -13.45 8.66 24.51
N ASN A 184 -12.73 9.68 24.04
CA ASN A 184 -13.33 10.85 23.38
C ASN A 184 -13.01 10.95 21.88
N ASN A 185 -12.05 10.17 21.37
CA ASN A 185 -11.56 10.36 20.01
C ASN A 185 -11.13 9.05 19.33
N VAL A 186 -11.15 9.04 18.00
CA VAL A 186 -10.53 8.02 17.16
C VAL A 186 -9.57 8.71 16.21
N ALA A 187 -8.30 8.34 16.26
CA ALA A 187 -7.27 8.86 15.37
C ALA A 187 -6.68 7.74 14.51
N CYS A 188 -6.57 7.98 13.21
CA CYS A 188 -5.81 7.12 12.30
C CYS A 188 -4.44 7.75 12.07
N LEU A 189 -3.37 6.98 12.29
CA LEU A 189 -1.98 7.43 12.27
C LEU A 189 -1.23 6.73 11.14
N HIS A 190 -0.46 7.47 10.36
CA HIS A 190 0.47 6.95 9.38
C HIS A 190 1.85 6.74 10.02
N ASP A 191 2.38 5.52 9.96
CA ASP A 191 3.72 5.20 10.42
C ASP A 191 4.66 5.06 9.22
N ALA A 192 5.37 6.15 8.90
CA ALA A 192 6.19 6.25 7.69
C ALA A 192 7.33 5.20 7.62
N VAL A 193 7.70 4.60 8.75
CA VAL A 193 8.68 3.48 8.77
C VAL A 193 8.15 2.25 8.01
N TYR A 194 6.83 2.12 7.89
CA TYR A 194 6.16 1.04 7.18
C TYR A 194 5.52 1.51 5.86
N ALA A 195 5.87 2.71 5.38
CA ALA A 195 5.46 3.11 4.04
C ALA A 195 6.04 2.12 3.02
N CYS A 196 5.19 1.61 2.12
CA CYS A 196 5.69 0.93 0.93
C CYS A 196 6.43 1.97 0.07
N PRO A 197 7.67 1.68 -0.39
CA PRO A 197 8.40 2.55 -1.30
C PRO A 197 7.66 2.77 -2.63
#